data_AF-A0A1B2A948-F1
#
_entry.id   AF-A0A1B2A948-F1
#
_cell.length_a   1.000
_cell.length_b   1.000
_cell.length_c   1.000
_cell.angle_alpha   90.00
_cell.angle_beta   90.00
_cell.angle_gamma   90.00
#
_symmetry.space_group_name_H-M   'P 1'
#
loop_
_entity.id
_entity.type
_entity.pdbx_description
1 polymer ?
#
loop_
_entity_poly.entity_id
_entity_poly.type
_entity_poly.pdbx_seq_one_letter_code
_entity_poly.pdbx_strand_id
1 'polypeptide(L)'
;MARLRNLARMAGSTAVAAAAVLVLTGAPNRAADHLDPPTRTDPSVDPTVDLPGDIADVFAWHGPGTVRLAVTFGGPNNPNAPAFYDRDVLYKLFISTAPPDDTPEITIRVQFGQGTRPNEHGVRFQGIPGVTGTIEGPVETTLEKDGVRARAGLHDDPFFFDSRGLRESRTTGQIRFNNTRDFFAAQNDTAFVIEVPRERLGNGTIKLWSTTQRFGGQL
;
A
#
# COMPACT_ATOMS: atom_id res chain seq x y z
N MET A 1 -25.12 -47.98 49.07
CA MET A 1 -24.20 -46.81 49.00
C MET A 1 -23.04 -47.08 48.02
N ALA A 2 -23.28 -46.99 46.71
CA ALA A 2 -22.23 -47.08 45.69
C ALA A 2 -22.64 -46.41 44.36
N ARG A 3 -23.43 -45.33 44.41
CA ARG A 3 -24.01 -44.65 43.22
C ARG A 3 -23.59 -43.18 43.07
N LEU A 4 -22.44 -42.76 43.59
CA LEU A 4 -22.03 -41.35 43.56
C LEU A 4 -20.57 -41.06 43.16
N ARG A 5 -19.84 -42.00 42.57
CA ARG A 5 -18.41 -41.79 42.22
C ARG A 5 -18.07 -41.68 40.73
N ASN A 6 -19.02 -41.84 39.81
CA ASN A 6 -18.74 -41.77 38.36
C ASN A 6 -19.20 -40.47 37.67
N LEU A 7 -19.80 -39.51 38.39
CA LEU A 7 -20.25 -38.24 37.80
C LEU A 7 -19.15 -37.15 37.73
N ALA A 8 -17.97 -37.39 38.29
CA ALA A 8 -16.87 -36.40 38.27
C ALA A 8 -15.94 -36.49 37.05
N ARG A 9 -16.17 -37.42 36.11
CA ARG A 9 -15.34 -37.58 34.90
C ARG A 9 -16.04 -37.23 33.58
N MET A 10 -17.29 -36.77 33.63
CA MET A 10 -18.05 -36.29 32.46
C MET A 10 -18.33 -34.78 32.52
N ALA A 11 -17.61 -34.04 33.35
CA ALA A 11 -17.59 -32.57 33.33
C ALA A 11 -16.24 -31.99 32.84
N GLY A 12 -15.27 -32.86 32.50
CA GLY A 12 -13.96 -32.45 32.00
C GLY A 12 -13.84 -32.44 30.47
N SER A 13 -14.78 -33.04 29.75
CA SER A 13 -14.75 -33.17 28.28
C SER A 13 -15.59 -32.12 27.55
N THR A 14 -16.41 -31.34 28.25
CA THR A 14 -17.18 -30.23 27.66
C THR A 14 -16.51 -28.86 27.84
N ALA A 15 -15.45 -28.75 28.65
CA ALA A 15 -14.68 -27.51 28.81
C ALA A 15 -13.51 -27.37 27.82
N VAL A 16 -13.18 -28.42 27.05
CA VAL A 16 -12.11 -28.38 26.03
C VAL A 16 -12.65 -28.00 24.64
N ALA A 17 -13.96 -27.96 24.44
CA ALA A 17 -14.58 -27.60 23.16
C ALA A 17 -14.85 -26.08 22.98
N ALA A 18 -14.61 -25.27 24.01
CA ALA A 18 -14.85 -23.82 23.97
C ALA A 18 -13.58 -22.96 23.88
N ALA A 19 -12.40 -23.59 23.85
CA ALA A 19 -11.13 -22.89 23.66
C ALA A 19 -10.55 -23.25 22.28
N ALA A 20 -10.26 -22.24 21.48
CA ALA A 20 -9.53 -22.30 20.21
C ALA A 20 -10.30 -22.68 18.95
N VAL A 21 -11.52 -22.14 18.78
CA VAL A 21 -11.89 -21.65 17.45
C VAL A 21 -12.06 -20.14 17.54
N LEU A 22 -10.93 -19.44 17.63
CA LEU A 22 -10.85 -18.08 17.14
C LEU A 22 -11.03 -18.20 15.62
N VAL A 23 -12.27 -18.31 15.15
CA VAL A 23 -12.55 -18.07 13.74
C VAL A 23 -12.19 -16.61 13.53
N LEU A 24 -10.98 -16.37 13.02
CA LEU A 24 -10.67 -15.14 12.33
C LEU A 24 -11.60 -15.11 11.12
N THR A 25 -12.83 -14.62 11.31
CA THR A 25 -13.75 -14.27 10.22
C THR A 25 -13.23 -12.98 9.61
N GLY A 26 -12.05 -13.06 9.02
CA GLY A 26 -11.55 -12.15 8.02
C GLY A 26 -10.99 -13.06 6.93
N ALA A 27 -11.28 -12.76 5.67
CA ALA A 27 -10.47 -13.31 4.60
C ALA A 27 -8.98 -13.09 4.99
N PRO A 28 -8.06 -14.02 4.70
CA PRO A 28 -6.65 -13.72 4.86
C PRO A 28 -6.40 -12.42 4.11
N ASN A 29 -6.17 -11.33 4.83
CA ASN A 29 -5.82 -10.06 4.24
C ASN A 29 -4.48 -10.32 3.57
N ARG A 30 -4.53 -10.62 2.27
CA ARG A 30 -3.36 -10.64 1.39
C ARG A 30 -3.00 -9.17 1.19
N ALA A 31 -2.40 -8.60 2.24
CA ALA A 31 -1.68 -7.37 2.10
C ALA A 31 -0.47 -7.69 1.22
N ALA A 32 -0.32 -6.93 0.14
CA ALA A 32 0.89 -6.98 -0.65
C ALA A 32 2.06 -6.64 0.28
N ASP A 33 3.11 -7.47 0.27
CA ASP A 33 4.41 -6.99 0.67
C ASP A 33 5.10 -6.37 -0.54
N HIS A 34 6.13 -5.60 -0.26
CA HIS A 34 7.04 -5.11 -1.27
C HIS A 34 7.62 -6.33 -2.00
N LEU A 35 7.20 -6.58 -3.26
CA LEU A 35 7.33 -7.82 -4.08
C LEU A 35 6.10 -8.77 -4.16
N ASP A 36 4.85 -8.31 -3.95
CA ASP A 36 3.62 -9.11 -4.18
C ASP A 36 2.80 -8.65 -5.42
N PRO A 37 2.26 -9.56 -6.26
CA PRO A 37 2.49 -11.00 -6.26
C PRO A 37 3.91 -11.36 -6.72
N PRO A 38 4.63 -12.29 -6.04
CA PRO A 38 6.02 -12.59 -6.35
C PRO A 38 6.25 -12.98 -7.81
N THR A 39 5.28 -13.64 -8.44
CA THR A 39 5.34 -14.02 -9.86
C THR A 39 5.31 -12.84 -10.84
N ARG A 40 5.22 -11.61 -10.36
CA ARG A 40 5.17 -10.39 -11.15
C ARG A 40 6.21 -9.38 -10.70
N THR A 41 6.57 -9.37 -9.42
CA THR A 41 7.38 -8.29 -8.84
C THR A 41 8.65 -8.78 -8.16
N ASP A 42 8.78 -10.07 -7.82
CA ASP A 42 9.97 -10.63 -7.19
C ASP A 42 11.02 -11.08 -8.24
N PRO A 43 12.19 -10.41 -8.33
CA PRO A 43 13.24 -10.78 -9.29
C PRO A 43 13.88 -12.15 -9.01
N SER A 44 13.64 -12.74 -7.83
CA SER A 44 14.04 -14.10 -7.52
C SER A 44 13.10 -15.16 -8.11
N VAL A 45 11.89 -14.76 -8.52
CA VAL A 45 10.85 -15.61 -9.12
C VAL A 45 10.72 -15.38 -10.62
N ASP A 46 10.76 -14.11 -11.07
CA ASP A 46 10.63 -13.72 -12.48
C ASP A 46 11.80 -12.78 -12.87
N PRO A 47 12.64 -13.10 -13.87
CA PRO A 47 13.72 -12.20 -14.30
C PRO A 47 13.22 -10.93 -15.02
N THR A 48 11.93 -10.86 -15.36
CA THR A 48 11.25 -9.78 -16.09
C THR A 48 10.14 -9.14 -15.25
N VAL A 49 10.49 -8.68 -14.05
CA VAL A 49 9.55 -8.06 -13.11
C VAL A 49 8.88 -6.80 -13.63
N ASP A 50 7.60 -6.65 -13.30
CA ASP A 50 6.80 -5.44 -13.51
C ASP A 50 7.00 -4.45 -12.35
N LEU A 51 8.19 -3.85 -12.28
CA LEU A 51 8.54 -2.87 -11.24
C LEU A 51 7.57 -1.67 -11.20
N PRO A 52 7.15 -1.04 -12.32
CA PRO A 52 6.15 0.03 -12.24
C PRO A 52 4.84 -0.43 -11.59
N GLY A 53 4.51 -1.71 -11.73
CA GLY A 53 3.34 -2.31 -11.11
C GLY A 53 3.49 -2.71 -9.65
N ASP A 54 4.70 -2.64 -9.06
CA ASP A 54 4.99 -3.10 -7.71
C ASP A 54 4.76 -1.96 -6.70
N ILE A 55 3.67 -2.03 -5.95
CA ILE A 55 3.42 -1.06 -4.88
C ILE A 55 4.36 -1.39 -3.73
N ALA A 56 5.15 -0.41 -3.31
CA ALA A 56 5.95 -0.51 -2.10
C ALA A 56 5.04 -0.30 -0.88
N ASP A 57 4.54 0.93 -0.70
CA ASP A 57 3.76 1.29 0.48
C ASP A 57 2.61 2.25 0.18
N VAL A 58 1.64 2.27 1.09
CA VAL A 58 0.51 3.21 1.10
C VAL A 58 0.52 3.98 2.41
N PHE A 59 0.63 5.31 2.32
CA PHE A 59 0.67 6.20 3.47
C PHE A 59 -0.58 7.08 3.53
N ALA A 60 -1.07 7.29 4.74
CA ALA A 60 -2.12 8.26 5.04
C ALA A 60 -1.80 9.02 6.33
N TRP A 61 -1.85 10.34 6.27
CA TRP A 61 -1.74 11.18 7.46
C TRP A 61 -2.60 12.43 7.31
N HIS A 62 -2.98 13.05 8.42
CA HIS A 62 -3.79 14.26 8.39
C HIS A 62 -3.08 15.41 9.10
N GLY A 63 -3.31 16.61 8.59
CA GLY A 63 -2.98 17.87 9.25
C GLY A 63 -4.24 18.66 9.54
N PRO A 64 -4.13 19.91 10.00
CA PRO A 64 -5.28 20.80 10.14
C PRO A 64 -6.02 20.93 8.80
N GLY A 65 -7.28 20.49 8.76
CA GLY A 65 -8.17 20.63 7.61
C GLY A 65 -7.80 19.81 6.36
N THR A 66 -6.77 18.95 6.39
CA THR A 66 -6.30 18.23 5.19
C THR A 66 -5.90 16.80 5.51
N VAL A 67 -6.10 15.90 4.55
CA VAL A 67 -5.59 14.53 4.54
C VAL A 67 -4.62 14.39 3.38
N ARG A 68 -3.49 13.74 3.63
CA ARG A 68 -2.45 13.43 2.65
C ARG A 68 -2.42 11.93 2.46
N LEU A 69 -2.45 11.52 1.20
CA LEU A 69 -2.46 10.14 0.76
C LEU A 69 -1.26 9.99 -0.16
N ALA A 70 -0.42 8.98 0.06
CA ALA A 70 0.69 8.68 -0.81
C ALA A 70 0.75 7.19 -1.12
N VAL A 71 1.22 6.87 -2.33
CA VAL A 71 1.56 5.51 -2.74
C VAL A 71 2.95 5.56 -3.34
N THR A 72 3.85 4.74 -2.82
CA THR A 72 5.18 4.50 -3.40
C THR A 72 5.16 3.21 -4.22
N PHE A 73 6.00 3.15 -5.25
CA PHE A 73 6.07 2.01 -6.16
C PHE A 73 7.38 1.97 -6.94
N GLY A 74 7.70 0.78 -7.41
CA GLY A 74 8.82 0.52 -8.30
C GLY A 74 10.19 0.82 -7.71
N GLY A 75 10.37 0.79 -6.40
CA GLY A 75 11.69 0.83 -5.78
C GLY A 75 11.84 -0.26 -4.73
N PRO A 76 12.67 -0.07 -3.69
CA PRO A 76 13.58 1.05 -3.57
C PRO A 76 14.72 0.97 -4.60
N ASN A 77 15.17 2.12 -5.10
CA ASN A 77 16.26 2.23 -6.07
C ASN A 77 17.40 3.12 -5.58
N ASN A 78 18.56 3.02 -6.25
CA ASN A 78 19.64 3.99 -6.07
C ASN A 78 19.12 5.43 -6.33
N PRO A 79 19.57 6.46 -5.57
CA PRO A 79 19.10 7.84 -5.73
C PRO A 79 19.22 8.44 -7.13
N ASN A 80 20.14 7.94 -7.95
CA ASN A 80 20.35 8.42 -9.32
C ASN A 80 19.53 7.64 -10.37
N ALA A 81 18.74 6.65 -9.96
CA ALA A 81 17.87 5.91 -10.87
C ALA A 81 16.70 6.81 -11.33
N PRO A 82 16.25 6.67 -12.58
CA PRO A 82 15.07 7.39 -13.05
C PRO A 82 13.80 6.87 -12.35
N ALA A 83 12.79 7.73 -12.21
CA ALA A 83 11.46 7.32 -11.79
C ALA A 83 10.74 6.47 -12.86
N PHE A 84 9.74 5.71 -12.43
CA PHE A 84 8.90 4.87 -13.29
C PHE A 84 7.59 5.57 -13.65
N TYR A 85 7.42 5.93 -14.92
CA TYR A 85 6.20 6.57 -15.44
C TYR A 85 5.59 5.75 -16.58
N ASP A 86 5.16 4.54 -16.24
CA ASP A 86 4.57 3.61 -17.20
C ASP A 86 3.12 3.98 -17.53
N ARG A 87 2.84 4.23 -18.81
CA ARG A 87 1.49 4.57 -19.30
C ARG A 87 0.50 3.39 -19.24
N ASP A 88 1.05 2.18 -19.25
CA ASP A 88 0.29 0.95 -19.32
C ASP A 88 -0.03 0.40 -17.92
N VAL A 89 0.31 1.13 -16.85
CA VAL A 89 -0.09 0.84 -15.46
C VAL A 89 -1.15 1.84 -14.97
N LEU A 90 -2.25 1.30 -14.44
CA LEU A 90 -3.28 2.04 -13.74
C LEU A 90 -3.17 1.77 -12.24
N TYR A 91 -2.98 2.85 -11.47
CA TYR A 91 -3.04 2.80 -10.01
C TYR A 91 -4.44 3.19 -9.58
N LYS A 92 -4.99 2.46 -8.60
CA LYS A 92 -6.28 2.77 -7.95
C LYS A 92 -6.04 2.90 -6.47
N LEU A 93 -6.39 4.06 -5.92
CA LEU A 93 -6.42 4.30 -4.49
C LEU A 93 -7.89 4.27 -4.03
N PHE A 94 -8.19 3.34 -3.14
CA PHE A 94 -9.53 3.09 -2.63
C PHE A 94 -9.66 3.64 -1.22
N ILE A 95 -10.73 4.39 -1.00
CA ILE A 95 -11.04 5.02 0.28
C ILE A 95 -12.42 4.56 0.72
N SER A 96 -12.48 3.93 1.89
CA SER A 96 -13.72 3.65 2.62
C SER A 96 -13.81 4.55 3.85
N THR A 97 -15.01 5.07 4.07
CA THR A 97 -15.39 6.03 5.11
C THR A 97 -16.57 5.53 5.94
N ALA A 98 -17.13 4.36 5.59
CA ALA A 98 -18.22 3.71 6.27
C ALA A 98 -18.05 2.18 6.27
N PRO A 99 -18.63 1.44 7.24
CA PRO A 99 -18.68 -0.02 7.17
C PRO A 99 -19.55 -0.54 6.00
N PRO A 100 -19.20 -1.68 5.38
CA PRO A 100 -18.02 -2.51 5.65
C PRO A 100 -16.72 -1.86 5.13
N ASP A 101 -15.61 -2.07 5.83
CA ASP A 101 -14.33 -1.38 5.57
C ASP A 101 -13.51 -1.91 4.38
N ASP A 102 -14.10 -2.83 3.61
CA ASP A 102 -13.55 -3.42 2.38
C ASP A 102 -14.23 -2.91 1.10
N THR A 103 -15.23 -2.03 1.24
CA THR A 103 -15.99 -1.47 0.13
C THR A 103 -15.71 0.02 0.01
N PRO A 104 -15.16 0.51 -1.11
CA PRO A 104 -14.77 1.90 -1.23
C PRO A 104 -15.93 2.79 -1.67
N GLU A 105 -16.19 3.89 -0.96
CA GLU A 105 -17.06 4.97 -1.46
C GLU A 105 -16.34 5.83 -2.49
N ILE A 106 -15.01 5.94 -2.38
CA ILE A 106 -14.19 6.80 -3.22
C ILE A 106 -13.09 5.96 -3.87
N THR A 107 -12.95 6.09 -5.19
CA THR A 107 -11.86 5.48 -5.96
C THR A 107 -11.15 6.56 -6.76
N ILE A 108 -9.90 6.84 -6.39
CA ILE A 108 -9.01 7.71 -7.14
C ILE A 108 -8.20 6.86 -8.11
N ARG A 109 -8.11 7.31 -9.37
CA ARG A 109 -7.31 6.67 -10.42
C ARG A 109 -6.13 7.57 -10.76
N VAL A 110 -4.95 6.98 -10.83
CA VAL A 110 -3.72 7.65 -11.26
C VAL A 110 -3.13 6.90 -12.44
N GLN A 111 -2.80 7.64 -13.50
CA GLN A 111 -2.21 7.08 -14.70
C GLN A 111 -1.15 8.04 -15.27
N PHE A 112 -0.06 7.48 -15.77
CA PHE A 112 0.98 8.23 -16.45
C PHE A 112 0.75 8.28 -17.96
N GLY A 113 1.34 9.27 -18.60
CA GLY A 113 1.31 9.43 -20.04
C GLY A 113 2.59 10.06 -20.54
N GLN A 114 2.77 10.04 -21.86
CA GLN A 114 3.84 10.77 -22.51
C GLN A 114 3.41 12.21 -22.78
N GLY A 115 4.34 13.14 -22.59
CA GLY A 115 4.19 14.54 -22.95
C GLY A 115 4.38 14.76 -24.45
N THR A 116 4.59 16.01 -24.83
CA THR A 116 4.70 16.42 -26.24
C THR A 116 6.09 16.24 -26.83
N ARG A 117 7.13 16.23 -25.98
CA ARG A 117 8.53 16.00 -26.37
C ARG A 117 9.04 14.64 -25.88
N PRO A 118 10.12 14.11 -26.48
CA PRO A 118 10.78 12.90 -25.97
C PRO A 118 11.13 13.03 -24.49
N ASN A 119 10.89 11.96 -23.72
CA ASN A 119 11.15 11.87 -22.28
C ASN A 119 10.34 12.83 -21.40
N GLU A 120 9.34 13.54 -21.96
CA GLU A 120 8.36 14.22 -21.13
C GLU A 120 7.33 13.21 -20.66
N HIS A 121 7.02 13.27 -19.37
CA HIS A 121 5.98 12.45 -18.75
C HIS A 121 4.94 13.35 -18.08
N GLY A 122 3.70 12.94 -18.18
CA GLY A 122 2.58 13.54 -17.48
C GLY A 122 1.92 12.56 -16.54
N VAL A 123 1.17 13.08 -15.59
CA VAL A 123 0.31 12.32 -14.69
C VAL A 123 -1.10 12.87 -14.76
N ARG A 124 -2.08 11.97 -14.68
CA ARG A 124 -3.50 12.29 -14.55
C ARG A 124 -4.04 11.66 -13.27
N PHE A 125 -4.68 12.49 -12.45
CA PHE A 125 -5.46 12.10 -11.29
C PHE A 125 -6.95 12.28 -11.58
N GLN A 126 -7.75 11.24 -11.33
CA GLN A 126 -9.20 11.24 -11.57
C GLN A 126 -9.95 10.70 -10.35
N GLY A 127 -11.14 11.23 -10.09
CA GLY A 127 -12.03 10.75 -9.02
C GLY A 127 -11.68 11.29 -7.64
N ILE A 128 -10.89 12.36 -7.56
CA ILE A 128 -10.61 13.03 -6.29
C ILE A 128 -11.87 13.78 -5.82
N PRO A 129 -12.33 13.57 -4.57
CA PRO A 129 -13.49 14.25 -4.02
C PRO A 129 -13.41 15.79 -4.15
N GLY A 130 -14.49 16.39 -4.63
CA GLY A 130 -14.62 17.84 -4.82
C GLY A 130 -13.81 18.43 -5.97
N VAL A 131 -13.16 17.61 -6.81
CA VAL A 131 -12.50 18.07 -8.04
C VAL A 131 -13.40 17.81 -9.24
N THR A 132 -13.64 18.82 -10.07
CA THR A 132 -14.39 18.65 -11.32
C THR A 132 -13.47 18.15 -12.43
N GLY A 133 -13.71 16.95 -12.97
CA GLY A 133 -12.89 16.35 -14.02
C GLY A 133 -11.59 15.73 -13.49
N THR A 134 -10.45 16.11 -14.07
CA THR A 134 -9.12 15.61 -13.68
C THR A 134 -8.21 16.72 -13.14
N ILE A 135 -7.19 16.32 -12.37
CA ILE A 135 -5.96 17.11 -12.18
C ILE A 135 -4.90 16.44 -13.04
N GLU A 136 -4.31 17.15 -13.99
CA GLU A 136 -3.34 16.58 -14.92
C GLU A 136 -2.26 17.61 -15.30
N GLY A 137 -1.06 17.11 -15.55
CA GLY A 137 0.09 17.96 -15.86
C GLY A 137 1.40 17.17 -15.83
N PRO A 138 2.54 17.86 -15.95
CA PRO A 138 3.86 17.22 -15.90
C PRO A 138 4.11 16.51 -14.56
N VAL A 139 4.79 15.36 -14.61
CA VAL A 139 5.40 14.78 -13.41
C VAL A 139 6.44 15.75 -12.83
N GLU A 140 6.88 15.51 -11.60
CA GLU A 140 7.82 16.37 -10.88
C GLU A 140 7.33 17.81 -10.64
N THR A 141 6.03 18.04 -10.76
CA THR A 141 5.38 19.32 -10.43
C THR A 141 4.27 19.14 -9.42
N THR A 142 4.07 20.14 -8.57
CA THR A 142 2.89 20.20 -7.70
C THR A 142 1.75 20.81 -8.50
N LEU A 143 0.77 19.98 -8.84
CA LEU A 143 -0.46 20.37 -9.52
C LEU A 143 -1.50 20.77 -8.49
N GLU A 144 -2.27 21.81 -8.79
CA GLU A 144 -3.31 22.31 -7.88
C GLU A 144 -4.60 22.59 -8.64
N LYS A 145 -5.73 22.13 -8.09
CA LYS A 145 -7.07 22.41 -8.63
C LYS A 145 -8.11 22.19 -7.57
N ASP A 146 -9.12 23.07 -7.52
CA ASP A 146 -10.25 22.96 -6.61
C ASP A 146 -9.82 22.72 -5.15
N GLY A 147 -8.76 23.37 -4.67
CA GLY A 147 -8.24 23.22 -3.30
C GLY A 147 -7.56 21.88 -2.98
N VAL A 148 -7.28 21.05 -3.99
CA VAL A 148 -6.49 19.81 -3.89
C VAL A 148 -5.12 20.05 -4.49
N ARG A 149 -4.08 19.52 -3.85
CA ARG A 149 -2.72 19.45 -4.40
C ARG A 149 -2.35 18.01 -4.71
N ALA A 150 -1.74 17.77 -5.86
CA ALA A 150 -1.30 16.44 -6.28
C ALA A 150 0.06 16.51 -6.98
N ARG A 151 0.91 15.51 -6.76
CA ARG A 151 2.24 15.38 -7.38
C ARG A 151 2.52 13.91 -7.65
N ALA A 152 3.24 13.62 -8.72
CA ALA A 152 3.91 12.33 -8.89
C ALA A 152 5.37 12.56 -9.28
N GLY A 153 6.28 11.74 -8.77
CA GLY A 153 7.71 11.92 -8.99
C GLY A 153 8.60 10.94 -8.23
N LEU A 154 9.91 11.12 -8.34
CA LEU A 154 10.93 10.44 -7.55
C LEU A 154 11.01 11.09 -6.16
N HIS A 155 10.97 10.26 -5.13
CA HIS A 155 11.04 10.68 -3.74
C HIS A 155 11.97 9.74 -2.96
N ASP A 156 12.61 10.26 -1.92
CA ASP A 156 13.31 9.42 -0.95
C ASP A 156 12.32 8.39 -0.37
N ASP A 157 12.77 7.15 -0.21
CA ASP A 157 11.97 6.10 0.40
C ASP A 157 11.67 6.48 1.87
N PRO A 158 10.38 6.60 2.24
CA PRO A 158 9.99 7.01 3.59
C PRO A 158 10.05 5.86 4.62
N PHE A 159 10.31 4.61 4.17
CA PHE A 159 10.41 3.45 5.03
C PHE A 159 11.80 3.35 5.67
N PHE A 160 11.85 2.79 6.88
CA PHE A 160 13.09 2.58 7.63
C PHE A 160 13.04 1.18 8.22
N PHE A 161 13.97 0.31 7.85
CA PHE A 161 13.95 -1.05 8.35
C PHE A 161 15.28 -1.81 8.23
N ASP A 162 15.65 -2.52 9.30
CA ASP A 162 16.78 -3.45 9.31
C ASP A 162 16.37 -4.81 8.72
N SER A 163 16.24 -4.86 7.39
CA SER A 163 15.90 -6.08 6.63
C SER A 163 16.89 -7.22 6.86
N ARG A 164 18.16 -6.87 7.14
CA ARG A 164 19.19 -7.82 7.54
C ARG A 164 18.89 -8.43 8.91
N GLY A 165 18.57 -7.60 9.91
CA GLY A 165 18.16 -8.03 11.24
C GLY A 165 16.94 -8.94 11.19
N LEU A 166 15.94 -8.63 10.35
CA LEU A 166 14.80 -9.52 10.11
C LEU A 166 15.26 -10.90 9.59
N ARG A 167 16.08 -10.93 8.53
CA ARG A 167 16.57 -12.19 7.94
C ARG A 167 17.40 -13.00 8.94
N GLU A 168 18.34 -12.38 9.64
CA GLU A 168 19.16 -13.03 10.67
C GLU A 168 18.27 -13.58 11.81
N SER A 169 17.21 -12.85 12.18
CA SER A 169 16.26 -13.31 13.20
C SER A 169 15.47 -14.54 12.75
N ARG A 170 14.99 -14.55 11.50
CA ARG A 170 14.28 -15.71 10.93
C ARG A 170 15.18 -16.93 10.81
N THR A 171 16.44 -16.76 10.42
CA THR A 171 17.39 -17.87 10.27
C THR A 171 17.83 -18.45 11.62
N THR A 172 18.03 -17.61 12.64
CA THR A 172 18.60 -18.03 13.93
C THR A 172 17.57 -18.31 15.02
N GLY A 173 16.33 -17.82 14.86
CA GLY A 173 15.29 -17.86 15.90
C GLY A 173 15.51 -16.88 17.05
N GLN A 174 16.52 -16.00 16.97
CA GLN A 174 16.83 -14.98 17.98
C GLN A 174 16.62 -13.59 17.41
N ILE A 175 16.13 -12.63 18.19
CA ILE A 175 15.95 -11.25 17.70
C ILE A 175 17.33 -10.60 17.46
N ARG A 176 17.55 -10.07 16.24
CA ARG A 176 18.82 -9.50 15.75
C ARG A 176 18.72 -8.09 15.16
N PHE A 177 17.60 -7.39 15.38
CA PHE A 177 17.45 -6.01 14.93
C PHE A 177 18.52 -5.07 15.50
N ASN A 178 19.02 -4.16 14.67
CA ASN A 178 19.94 -3.11 15.03
C ASN A 178 19.41 -1.75 14.56
N ASN A 179 19.27 -0.81 15.49
CA ASN A 179 18.72 0.52 15.24
C ASN A 179 19.63 1.45 14.42
N THR A 180 20.85 1.05 14.09
CA THR A 180 21.76 1.79 13.21
C THR A 180 21.78 1.25 11.78
N ARG A 181 20.98 0.21 11.49
CA ARG A 181 20.87 -0.38 10.16
C ARG A 181 19.55 0.02 9.53
N ASP A 182 19.66 0.51 8.31
CA ASP A 182 18.51 0.79 7.47
C ASP A 182 18.85 0.39 6.05
N PHE A 183 18.03 -0.49 5.48
CA PHE A 183 18.18 -0.91 4.09
C PHE A 183 17.75 0.19 3.12
N PHE A 184 16.74 0.98 3.51
CA PHE A 184 16.05 1.95 2.67
C PHE A 184 16.71 3.34 2.74
N ALA A 185 17.62 3.56 3.69
CA ALA A 185 18.38 4.79 3.81
C ALA A 185 19.10 5.15 2.50
N ALA A 186 18.90 6.39 2.05
CA ALA A 186 19.45 6.93 0.81
C ALA A 186 19.06 6.08 -0.42
N GLN A 187 17.83 5.58 -0.45
CA GLN A 187 17.18 4.99 -1.61
C GLN A 187 15.93 5.78 -1.97
N ASN A 188 15.47 5.63 -3.21
CA ASN A 188 14.33 6.36 -3.75
C ASN A 188 13.26 5.41 -4.30
N ASP A 189 12.02 5.83 -4.15
CA ASP A 189 10.85 5.27 -4.82
C ASP A 189 10.26 6.26 -5.82
N THR A 190 9.52 5.74 -6.79
CA THR A 190 8.54 6.60 -7.46
C THR A 190 7.31 6.69 -6.58
N ALA A 191 6.73 7.87 -6.43
CA ALA A 191 5.52 8.04 -5.64
C ALA A 191 4.53 8.98 -6.32
N PHE A 192 3.26 8.85 -5.93
CA PHE A 192 2.31 9.93 -6.06
C PHE A 192 1.74 10.32 -4.70
N VAL A 193 1.52 11.61 -4.51
CA VAL A 193 1.01 12.22 -3.28
C VAL A 193 -0.18 13.11 -3.61
N ILE A 194 -1.26 12.97 -2.83
CA ILE A 194 -2.49 13.73 -2.98
C ILE A 194 -2.86 14.34 -1.62
N GLU A 195 -3.00 15.66 -1.57
CA GLU A 195 -3.52 16.38 -0.42
C GLU A 195 -4.94 16.84 -0.69
N VAL A 196 -5.89 16.35 0.10
CA VAL A 196 -7.33 16.60 -0.04
C VAL A 196 -7.85 17.33 1.20
N PRO A 197 -8.72 18.34 1.05
CA PRO A 197 -9.43 18.92 2.19
C PRO A 197 -10.23 17.86 2.97
N ARG A 198 -10.05 17.84 4.29
CA ARG A 198 -10.51 16.75 5.19
C ARG A 198 -12.02 16.56 5.10
N GLU A 199 -12.77 17.64 4.99
CA GLU A 199 -14.23 17.67 4.92
C GLU A 199 -14.78 16.90 3.73
N ARG A 200 -13.99 16.72 2.67
CA ARG A 200 -14.38 15.96 1.47
C ARG A 200 -14.28 14.44 1.63
N LEU A 201 -13.65 14.00 2.72
CA LEU A 201 -13.54 12.59 3.11
C LEU A 201 -14.41 12.30 4.35
N GLY A 202 -15.32 13.20 4.72
CA GLY A 202 -16.18 13.11 5.91
C GLY A 202 -15.46 13.48 7.21
N ASN A 203 -15.97 13.00 8.35
CA ASN A 203 -15.39 13.23 9.68
C ASN A 203 -15.00 11.94 10.42
N GLY A 204 -15.31 10.77 9.84
CA GLY A 204 -15.05 9.46 10.44
C GLY A 204 -13.68 8.86 10.10
N THR A 205 -13.45 7.64 10.55
CA THR A 205 -12.27 6.85 10.19
C THR A 205 -12.21 6.64 8.67
N ILE A 206 -11.02 6.79 8.11
CA ILE A 206 -10.74 6.45 6.71
C ILE A 206 -9.97 5.14 6.67
N LYS A 207 -10.36 4.27 5.75
CA LYS A 207 -9.70 3.03 5.40
C LYS A 207 -9.14 3.18 3.99
N LEU A 208 -7.91 2.75 3.80
CA LEU A 208 -7.15 3.06 2.60
C LEU A 208 -6.42 1.81 2.12
N TRP A 209 -6.52 1.53 0.84
CA TRP A 209 -5.71 0.51 0.16
C TRP A 209 -5.52 0.89 -1.30
N SER A 210 -4.50 0.32 -1.93
CA SER A 210 -4.16 0.59 -3.31
C SER A 210 -4.07 -0.70 -4.12
N THR A 211 -4.33 -0.61 -5.42
CA THR A 211 -4.01 -1.69 -6.36
C THR A 211 -3.42 -1.13 -7.64
N THR A 212 -2.62 -1.94 -8.31
CA THR A 212 -2.15 -1.71 -9.67
C THR A 212 -2.82 -2.67 -10.65
N GLN A 213 -2.94 -2.23 -11.89
CA GLN A 213 -3.37 -3.07 -13.01
C GLN A 213 -2.57 -2.68 -14.25
N ARG A 214 -2.02 -3.66 -14.96
CA ARG A 214 -1.38 -3.44 -16.27
C ARG A 214 -2.36 -3.69 -17.41
N PHE A 215 -2.33 -2.82 -18.42
CA PHE A 215 -3.02 -3.04 -19.69
C PHE A 215 -2.14 -3.90 -20.62
N GLY A 216 -2.76 -4.83 -21.35
CA GLY A 216 -2.05 -5.60 -22.39
C GLY A 216 -1.37 -6.92 -21.95
N GLY A 217 -1.40 -7.27 -20.66
CA GLY A 217 -0.78 -8.51 -20.14
C GLY A 217 0.55 -8.27 -19.40
N GLN A 218 1.13 -9.33 -18.84
CA GLN A 218 2.45 -9.27 -18.18
C GLN A 218 3.55 -9.12 -19.25
N LEU A 219 4.64 -8.43 -18.92
CA LEU A 219 5.76 -8.11 -19.84
C LEU A 219 6.34 -9.36 -20.51
#